data_AF-A0A249SYM6-F1
#
_entry.id   AF-A0A249SYM6-F1
#
_cell.length_a   1.000
_cell.length_b   1.000
_cell.length_c   1.000
_cell.angle_alpha   90.00
_cell.angle_beta   90.00
_cell.angle_gamma   90.00
#
_symmetry.space_group_name_H-M   'P 1'
#
loop_
_entity.id
_entity.type
_entity.pdbx_description
1 polymer ?
#
loop_
_entity_poly.entity_id
_entity_poly.type
_entity_poly.pdbx_seq_one_letter_code
_entity_poly.pdbx_strand_id
1 'polypeptide(L)'
;MRRILIATIFLLTATALHAQMNDHLVSIGEKYTINSRILNEQRRYAVYLPPSYQSNPAKKYFVAYVWDGEKSKFHEVTGIAQSMTSIHDLKMQIPEIIIVSIENINRTSDFTPTFIELPRCGKRSCL
;
A
#
# COMPACT_ATOMS: atom_id res chain seq x y z
N MET A 1 -18.30 6.24 50.06
CA MET A 1 -19.19 5.44 49.18
C MET A 1 -19.12 5.90 47.71
N ARG A 2 -19.65 7.07 47.35
CA ARG A 2 -19.78 7.53 45.95
C ARG A 2 -18.44 7.71 45.19
N ARG A 3 -17.39 8.19 45.85
CA ARG A 3 -16.03 8.32 45.26
C ARG A 3 -15.37 6.97 44.96
N ILE A 4 -15.61 5.97 45.80
CA ILE A 4 -15.08 4.62 45.62
C ILE A 4 -15.80 3.94 44.43
N LEU A 5 -17.11 4.14 44.32
CA LEU A 5 -17.91 3.62 43.19
C LEU A 5 -17.48 4.21 41.84
N ILE A 6 -17.11 5.49 41.80
CA ILE A 6 -16.62 6.15 40.58
C ILE A 6 -15.22 5.61 40.21
N ALA A 7 -14.35 5.40 41.21
CA ALA A 7 -13.02 4.87 40.98
C ALA A 7 -13.04 3.42 40.46
N THR A 8 -13.95 2.58 40.97
CA THR A 8 -14.11 1.20 40.49
C THR A 8 -14.71 1.15 39.08
N ILE A 9 -15.66 2.03 38.75
CA ILE A 9 -16.19 2.14 37.38
C ILE A 9 -15.10 2.58 36.40
N PHE A 10 -14.29 3.57 36.76
CA PHE A 10 -13.20 4.06 35.91
C PHE A 10 -12.13 2.97 35.66
N LEU A 11 -11.78 2.20 36.69
CA LEU A 11 -10.82 1.11 36.58
C LEU A 11 -11.35 -0.04 35.70
N LEU A 12 -12.65 -0.34 35.76
CA LEU A 12 -13.29 -1.37 34.93
C LEU A 12 -13.35 -0.95 33.45
N THR A 13 -13.52 0.34 33.16
CA THR A 13 -13.53 0.85 31.78
C THR A 13 -12.14 0.91 31.14
N ALA A 14 -11.08 1.09 31.93
CA ALA A 14 -9.71 1.15 31.42
C ALA A 14 -9.22 -0.19 30.84
N THR A 15 -9.69 -1.32 31.38
CA THR A 15 -9.33 -2.67 30.89
C THR A 15 -10.08 -3.08 29.62
N ALA A 16 -11.13 -2.35 29.23
CA ALA A 16 -11.91 -2.63 28.01
C ALA A 16 -11.29 -2.04 26.73
N LEU A 17 -10.22 -1.23 26.84
CA LEU A 17 -9.46 -0.70 25.71
C LEU A 17 -8.45 -1.73 25.18
N HIS A 18 -8.94 -2.87 24.70
CA HIS A 18 -8.13 -3.73 23.84
C HIS A 18 -8.37 -3.27 22.40
N ALA A 19 -7.37 -2.59 21.82
CA ALA A 19 -7.37 -2.31 20.39
C ALA A 19 -7.42 -3.64 19.64
N GLN A 20 -8.44 -3.85 18.81
CA GLN A 20 -8.58 -5.07 18.03
C GLN A 20 -7.46 -5.11 16.98
N MET A 21 -6.43 -5.92 17.21
CA MET A 21 -5.51 -6.31 16.15
C MET A 21 -6.26 -7.21 15.18
N ASN A 22 -6.40 -6.76 13.94
CA ASN A 22 -6.97 -7.56 12.85
C ASN A 22 -5.96 -8.65 12.42
N ASP A 23 -5.74 -9.63 13.28
CA ASP A 23 -4.72 -10.68 13.12
C ASP A 23 -5.02 -11.64 11.95
N HIS A 24 -6.22 -11.56 11.37
CA HIS A 24 -6.66 -12.38 10.24
C HIS A 24 -6.52 -11.69 8.86
N LEU A 25 -5.90 -10.51 8.78
CA LEU A 25 -5.66 -9.85 7.49
C LEU A 25 -4.38 -10.36 6.84
N VAL A 26 -4.52 -10.94 5.64
CA VAL A 26 -3.38 -11.19 4.76
C VAL A 26 -2.90 -9.83 4.22
N SER A 27 -1.81 -9.31 4.80
CA SER A 27 -1.15 -8.08 4.36
C SER A 27 0.05 -8.41 3.49
N ILE A 28 0.04 -7.93 2.25
CA ILE A 28 1.14 -8.15 1.29
C ILE A 28 2.19 -7.02 1.40
N GLY A 29 1.82 -5.85 1.93
CA GLY A 29 2.73 -4.71 2.05
C GLY A 29 2.12 -3.57 2.85
N GLU A 30 2.87 -2.49 2.99
CA GLU A 30 2.48 -1.31 3.76
C GLU A 30 2.09 -0.14 2.85
N LYS A 31 1.11 0.66 3.28
CA LYS A 31 0.70 1.88 2.59
C LYS A 31 1.26 3.10 3.27
N TYR A 32 1.71 4.05 2.45
CA TYR A 32 2.28 5.31 2.88
C TYR A 32 1.65 6.47 2.11
N THR A 33 1.85 7.66 2.64
CA THR A 33 1.35 8.90 2.05
C THR A 33 2.43 9.96 2.09
N ILE A 34 2.59 10.71 1.00
CA ILE A 34 3.57 11.79 0.86
C ILE A 34 2.87 13.05 0.33
N ASN A 35 3.25 14.21 0.85
CA ASN A 35 2.84 15.50 0.31
C ASN A 35 3.85 15.92 -0.77
N SER A 36 3.45 15.84 -2.04
CA SER A 36 4.28 16.22 -3.18
C SER A 36 4.29 17.72 -3.37
N ARG A 37 5.45 18.35 -3.18
CA ARG A 37 5.63 19.79 -3.46
C ARG A 37 5.56 20.12 -4.94
N ILE A 38 5.98 19.20 -5.81
CA ILE A 38 6.02 19.41 -7.26
C ILE A 38 4.60 19.37 -7.83
N LEU A 39 3.77 18.44 -7.34
CA LEU A 39 2.39 18.28 -7.81
C LEU A 39 1.37 19.05 -6.95
N ASN A 40 1.82 19.66 -5.85
CA ASN A 40 0.99 20.36 -4.87
C ASN A 40 -0.20 19.53 -4.37
N GLU A 41 0.03 18.24 -4.12
CA GLU A 41 -1.02 17.31 -3.71
C GLU A 41 -0.49 16.16 -2.85
N GLN A 42 -1.39 15.48 -2.17
CA GLN A 42 -1.09 14.33 -1.33
C GLN A 42 -1.18 13.04 -2.16
N ARG A 43 -0.06 12.31 -2.30
CA ARG A 43 0.03 11.05 -3.05
C ARG A 43 0.13 9.86 -2.11
N ARG A 44 -0.55 8.78 -2.47
CA ARG A 44 -0.48 7.49 -1.78
C ARG A 44 0.36 6.51 -2.57
N TYR A 45 1.09 5.67 -1.86
CA TYR A 45 1.86 4.58 -2.46
C TYR A 45 1.92 3.39 -1.51
N ALA A 46 2.14 2.20 -2.06
CA ALA A 46 2.33 0.97 -1.30
C ALA A 46 3.74 0.43 -1.51
N VAL A 47 4.32 -0.20 -0.49
CA VAL A 47 5.64 -0.82 -0.56
C VAL A 47 5.54 -2.29 -0.17
N TYR A 48 6.09 -3.14 -1.02
CA TYR A 48 6.35 -4.54 -0.73
C TYR A 48 7.84 -4.72 -0.43
N LEU A 49 8.13 -5.37 0.70
CA LEU A 49 9.48 -5.75 1.08
C LEU A 49 9.61 -7.27 0.97
N PRO A 50 10.68 -7.78 0.34
CA PRO A 50 10.88 -9.22 0.23
C PRO A 50 11.16 -9.85 1.62
N PRO A 51 10.88 -11.15 1.81
CA PRO A 51 11.00 -11.81 3.11
C PRO A 51 12.40 -11.70 3.74
N SER A 52 13.46 -11.67 2.93
CA SER A 52 14.83 -11.57 3.42
C SER A 52 15.26 -10.17 3.87
N TYR A 53 14.42 -9.14 3.66
CA TYR A 53 14.78 -7.73 3.87
C TYR A 53 15.21 -7.43 5.31
N GLN A 54 14.47 -7.95 6.29
CA GLN A 54 14.76 -7.70 7.71
C GLN A 54 15.99 -8.47 8.20
N SER A 55 16.23 -9.68 7.67
CA SER A 55 17.35 -10.53 8.10
C SER A 55 18.68 -10.18 7.43
N ASN A 56 18.68 -9.38 6.36
CA ASN A 56 19.87 -9.05 5.59
C ASN A 56 20.03 -7.52 5.39
N PRO A 57 20.34 -6.75 6.44
CA PRO A 57 20.42 -5.28 6.35
C PRO A 57 21.51 -4.77 5.40
N ALA A 58 22.54 -5.57 5.12
CA ALA A 58 23.61 -5.22 4.19
C ALA A 58 23.29 -5.57 2.71
N LYS A 59 22.23 -6.34 2.44
CA LYS A 59 21.86 -6.77 1.10
C LYS A 59 21.24 -5.60 0.33
N LYS A 60 21.66 -5.44 -0.92
CA LYS A 60 21.07 -4.46 -1.86
C LYS A 60 19.97 -5.14 -2.65
N TYR A 61 18.85 -4.45 -2.80
CA TYR A 61 17.68 -4.91 -3.55
C TYR A 61 17.43 -3.97 -4.73
N PHE A 62 16.96 -4.53 -5.85
CA PHE A 62 16.39 -3.70 -6.92
C PHE A 62 15.05 -3.11 -6.45
N VAL A 63 14.76 -1.90 -6.90
CA VAL A 63 13.50 -1.21 -6.59
C VAL A 63 12.71 -1.05 -7.89
N ALA A 64 11.57 -1.70 -7.97
CA ALA A 64 10.65 -1.61 -9.10
C ALA A 64 9.52 -0.64 -8.76
N TYR A 65 9.37 0.42 -9.58
CA TYR A 65 8.26 1.37 -9.46
C TYR A 65 7.11 0.95 -10.38
N VAL A 66 5.93 0.78 -9.80
CA VAL A 66 4.69 0.40 -10.51
C VAL A 66 3.78 1.62 -10.56
N TRP A 67 3.50 2.06 -11.79
CA TRP A 67 2.52 3.11 -12.09
C TRP A 67 1.13 2.50 -12.19
N ASP A 68 0.07 3.28 -11.94
CA ASP A 68 -1.31 2.76 -11.88
C ASP A 68 -1.46 1.67 -10.81
N GLY A 69 -0.71 1.88 -9.73
CA GLY A 69 -0.41 0.92 -8.69
C GLY A 69 -1.51 0.78 -7.65
N GLU A 70 -2.77 0.85 -8.07
CA GLU A 70 -3.94 0.65 -7.23
C GLU A 70 -3.91 -0.77 -6.61
N LYS A 71 -4.79 -0.99 -5.61
CA LYS A 71 -4.75 -2.20 -4.78
C LYS A 71 -4.67 -3.52 -5.57
N SER A 72 -5.46 -3.65 -6.65
CA SER A 72 -5.46 -4.85 -7.49
C SER A 72 -4.13 -5.07 -8.21
N LYS A 73 -3.58 -4.02 -8.83
CA LYS A 73 -2.32 -4.09 -9.57
C LYS A 73 -1.14 -4.36 -8.62
N PHE A 74 -1.15 -3.75 -7.45
CA PHE A 74 -0.15 -4.02 -6.42
C PHE A 74 -0.14 -5.49 -6.02
N HIS A 75 -1.30 -6.09 -5.74
CA HIS A 75 -1.41 -7.51 -5.38
C HIS A 75 -0.93 -8.44 -6.51
N GLU A 76 -1.30 -8.13 -7.76
CA GLU A 76 -0.89 -8.90 -8.93
C GLU A 76 0.64 -8.91 -9.09
N VAL A 77 1.27 -7.74 -9.10
CA VAL A 77 2.71 -7.61 -9.35
C VAL A 77 3.52 -8.23 -8.20
N THR A 78 3.11 -8.00 -6.95
CA THR A 78 3.77 -8.57 -5.77
C THR A 78 3.63 -10.09 -5.70
N GLY A 79 2.46 -10.63 -6.03
CA GLY A 79 2.24 -12.08 -6.10
C GLY A 79 3.10 -12.75 -7.18
N ILE A 80 3.21 -12.12 -8.37
CA ILE A 80 4.11 -12.60 -9.44
C ILE A 80 5.56 -12.56 -8.96
N ALA A 81 6.02 -11.43 -8.40
CA ALA A 81 7.39 -11.31 -7.92
C ALA A 81 7.72 -12.36 -6.86
N GLN A 82 6.83 -12.55 -5.88
CA GLN A 82 6.98 -13.59 -4.86
C GLN A 82 7.03 -14.99 -5.47
N SER A 83 6.18 -15.29 -6.46
CA SER A 83 6.17 -16.60 -7.12
C SER A 83 7.48 -16.88 -7.87
N MET A 84 8.09 -15.85 -8.48
CA MET A 84 9.33 -15.99 -9.23
C MET A 84 10.58 -16.10 -8.33
N THR A 85 10.50 -15.61 -7.09
CA THR A 85 11.60 -15.69 -6.10
C THR A 85 11.51 -16.93 -5.20
N SER A 86 10.33 -17.54 -5.04
CA SER A 86 10.10 -18.56 -4.00
C SER A 86 10.45 -19.99 -4.41
N ILE A 87 10.74 -20.26 -5.69
CA ILE A 87 10.98 -21.62 -6.16
C ILE A 87 12.44 -22.01 -5.88
N HIS A 88 12.66 -22.82 -4.84
CA HIS A 88 13.98 -23.33 -4.46
C HIS A 88 14.55 -24.34 -5.46
N ASP A 89 13.70 -25.11 -6.15
CA ASP A 89 14.11 -26.22 -7.03
C ASP A 89 14.25 -25.82 -8.52
N LEU A 90 13.58 -24.74 -8.94
CA LEU A 90 13.73 -24.12 -10.26
C LEU A 90 14.43 -22.80 -10.02
N LYS A 91 15.72 -22.70 -10.39
CA LYS A 91 16.55 -21.49 -10.29
C LYS A 91 15.71 -20.22 -10.26
N MET A 92 15.74 -19.49 -9.13
CA MET A 92 15.11 -18.19 -8.96
C MET A 92 15.20 -17.37 -10.26
N GLN A 93 14.05 -17.11 -10.89
CA GLN A 93 14.05 -16.47 -12.21
C GLN A 93 14.43 -14.99 -12.10
N ILE A 94 14.07 -14.37 -10.98
CA ILE A 94 14.42 -12.99 -10.64
C ILE A 94 14.99 -12.93 -9.21
N PRO A 95 15.90 -11.99 -8.92
CA PRO A 95 16.31 -11.72 -7.54
C PRO A 95 15.13 -11.13 -6.75
N GLU A 96 15.20 -11.20 -5.42
CA GLU A 96 14.28 -10.47 -4.56
C GLU A 96 14.32 -8.96 -4.85
N ILE A 97 13.15 -8.35 -4.99
CA ILE A 97 12.97 -6.94 -5.33
C ILE A 97 12.05 -6.25 -4.33
N ILE A 98 12.28 -4.96 -4.12
CA ILE A 98 11.35 -4.06 -3.45
C ILE A 98 10.41 -3.52 -4.52
N ILE A 99 9.10 -3.55 -4.26
CA ILE A 99 8.11 -2.99 -5.19
C ILE A 99 7.48 -1.76 -4.55
N VAL A 100 7.52 -0.63 -5.26
CA VAL A 100 6.89 0.63 -4.85
C VAL A 100 5.78 0.94 -5.84
N SER A 101 4.54 0.89 -5.39
CA SER A 101 3.33 1.03 -6.20
C SER A 101 2.70 2.38 -5.96
N ILE A 102 2.61 3.23 -6.98
CA ILE A 102 2.12 4.60 -6.86
C ILE A 102 0.65 4.64 -7.26
N GLU A 103 -0.23 5.09 -6.36
CA GLU A 103 -1.65 5.27 -6.65
C GLU A 103 -1.86 6.56 -7.45
N ASN A 104 -2.61 6.48 -8.55
CA ASN A 104 -2.99 7.64 -9.33
C ASN A 104 -4.18 8.36 -8.69
N ILE A 105 -4.22 9.69 -8.80
CA ILE A 105 -5.38 10.50 -8.42
C ILE A 105 -6.17 10.87 -9.68
N ASN A 106 -5.45 11.34 -10.70
CA ASN A 106 -6.00 11.62 -12.03
C ASN A 106 -5.11 10.99 -13.10
N ARG A 107 -5.47 9.76 -13.48
CA ARG A 107 -4.71 8.95 -14.45
C ARG A 107 -4.48 9.65 -15.78
N THR A 108 -5.49 10.38 -16.29
CA THR A 108 -5.36 11.12 -17.55
C THR A 108 -4.27 12.17 -17.41
N SER A 109 -4.39 13.05 -16.41
CA SER A 109 -3.39 14.11 -16.19
C SER A 109 -1.99 13.58 -15.94
N ASP A 110 -1.86 12.42 -15.28
CA ASP A 110 -0.57 11.84 -14.93
C ASP A 110 0.13 11.18 -16.12
N PHE A 111 -0.62 10.58 -17.05
CA PHE A 111 -0.08 9.78 -18.15
C PHE A 111 -0.19 10.45 -19.52
N THR A 112 -0.76 11.64 -19.61
CA THR A 112 -0.81 12.42 -20.85
C THR A 112 0.14 13.61 -20.74
N PRO A 113 1.19 13.70 -21.59
CA PRO A 113 2.16 14.79 -21.52
C PRO A 113 1.55 16.14 -21.91
N THR A 114 0.45 16.11 -22.66
CA THR A 114 -0.32 17.28 -23.08
C THR A 114 -1.64 17.34 -22.33
N PHE A 115 -2.15 18.55 -22.13
CA PHE A 115 -3.51 18.73 -21.62
C PHE A 115 -4.52 18.18 -22.62
N ILE A 116 -5.24 17.14 -22.24
CA ILE A 116 -6.36 16.60 -23.01
C ILE A 116 -7.65 17.08 -22.35
N GLU A 117 -8.37 17.96 -23.03
CA GLU A 117 -9.73 18.30 -22.66
C GLU A 117 -10.62 17.14 -23.10
N LEU A 118 -10.86 16.17 -22.20
CA LEU A 118 -11.84 15.13 -22.48
C LEU A 118 -13.18 15.81 -22.74
N PRO A 119 -13.91 15.46 -23.82
CA PRO A 119 -15.24 15.98 -24.01
C PRO A 119 -16.03 15.66 -22.74
N ARG A 120 -16.46 16.69 -22.02
CA ARG A 120 -17.42 16.52 -20.91
C ARG A 120 -18.55 15.71 -21.52
N CYS A 121 -18.80 14.49 -21.03
CA CYS A 121 -19.95 13.69 -21.49
C CYS A 121 -21.19 14.50 -21.14
N GLY A 122 -21.62 15.32 -22.10
CA GLY A 122 -22.59 16.37 -21.93
C GLY A 122 -23.95 15.76 -22.07
N LYS A 123 -24.50 15.23 -20.97
CA LYS A 123 -25.91 14.88 -20.76
C LYS A 123 -26.65 14.07 -21.83
N ARG A 124 -26.03 13.57 -22.90
CA ARG A 124 -26.65 12.67 -23.87
C ARG A 124 -25.65 11.65 -24.36
N SER A 125 -25.76 10.46 -23.77
CA SER A 125 -25.30 9.19 -24.31
C SER A 125 -23.82 9.09 -24.65
N CYS A 126 -23.05 8.64 -23.66
CA CYS A 126 -21.90 7.80 -23.95
C CYS A 126 -22.46 6.36 -24.06
N LEU A 127 -22.29 5.73 -25.24
CA LEU A 127 -22.85 4.42 -25.65
C LEU A 127 -22.66 3.30 -24.62
#